data_AF-A0A836RK02-F1
#
_entry.id   AF-A0A836RK02-F1
#
_cell.length_a   1.000
_cell.length_b   1.000
_cell.length_c   1.000
_cell.angle_alpha   90.00
_cell.angle_beta   90.00
_cell.angle_gamma   90.00
#
_symmetry.space_group_name_H-M   'P 1'
#
loop_
_entity.id
_entity.type
_entity.pdbx_description
1 polymer ?
#
loop_
_entity_poly.entity_id
_entity_poly.type
_entity_poly.pdbx_seq_one_letter_code
_entity_poly.pdbx_strand_id
1 'polypeptide(L)'
;MAGSSNRLSVRVDLGPRSYDIAIVSDALSAVAAELERWLERLTYRPHRVGSALVVTDHNVREPHAVRVCEALRQAGWRCELTSLDPGEQSKSLQAITPIYDALVAMKADRHTVIVATGGGVVGDAAGFVAATYTRGVPYLQVPTSLLAQVDSSVGGKVAVNHPRAKNLIGAFYQPIGVFIDTDTLNTLPDREYRSGLGEVVKYGVIQDAELFAYLEAQVEALKRRDPDVLRHVVARCCRLKADVVEQDEFERTGLRSILNYGHTFAHAFEALSQYDE
;
A
#
# COMPACT_ATOMS: atom_id res chain seq x y z
N MET A 1 18.09 23.46 8.23
CA MET A 1 16.93 24.28 8.61
C MET A 1 15.72 23.37 8.58
N ALA A 2 15.31 22.84 9.73
CA ALA A 2 14.08 22.06 9.87
C ALA A 2 12.91 23.05 10.01
N GLY A 3 11.95 23.06 9.09
CA GLY A 3 10.89 24.07 9.12
C GLY A 3 9.89 24.04 7.97
N SER A 4 9.10 22.98 7.86
CA SER A 4 7.63 22.99 7.97
C SER A 4 7.16 21.56 7.67
N SER A 5 6.25 20.99 8.47
CA SER A 5 5.82 19.61 8.27
C SER A 5 4.99 19.50 6.99
N ASN A 6 5.66 19.17 5.88
CA ASN A 6 5.07 18.96 4.54
C ASN A 6 4.35 17.60 4.46
N ARG A 7 3.62 17.24 5.52
CA ARG A 7 2.88 15.99 5.69
C ARG A 7 1.40 16.25 5.43
N LEU A 8 0.82 15.51 4.49
CA LEU A 8 -0.64 15.43 4.33
C LEU A 8 -1.15 14.19 5.06
N SER A 9 -2.43 14.22 5.45
CA SER A 9 -3.06 13.08 6.11
C SER A 9 -4.47 12.90 5.55
N VAL A 10 -4.79 11.66 5.18
CA VAL A 10 -6.15 11.27 4.77
C VAL A 10 -6.68 10.25 5.78
N ARG A 11 -7.84 10.51 6.36
CA ARG A 11 -8.54 9.55 7.23
C ARG A 11 -9.33 8.56 6.37
N VAL A 12 -9.42 7.31 6.77
CA VAL A 12 -10.39 6.34 6.26
C VAL A 12 -11.29 5.92 7.43
N ASP A 13 -12.58 6.26 7.36
CA ASP A 13 -13.54 6.05 8.45
C ASP A 13 -14.31 4.72 8.32
N LEU A 14 -13.87 3.71 9.07
CA LEU A 14 -14.47 2.39 9.15
C LEU A 14 -14.82 2.05 10.61
N GLY A 15 -15.21 3.07 11.38
CA GLY A 15 -15.52 2.93 12.81
C GLY A 15 -14.29 2.45 13.60
N PRO A 16 -14.37 1.32 14.35
CA PRO A 16 -13.23 0.81 15.11
C PRO A 16 -12.00 0.42 14.28
N ARG A 17 -12.15 0.24 12.96
CA ARG A 17 -11.07 -0.15 12.03
C ARG A 17 -10.53 1.02 11.23
N SER A 18 -10.87 2.25 11.63
CA SER A 18 -10.43 3.46 10.95
C SER A 18 -8.93 3.70 11.10
N TYR A 19 -8.27 4.07 10.02
CA TYR A 19 -6.83 4.33 9.96
C TYR A 19 -6.53 5.64 9.23
N ASP A 20 -5.28 6.09 9.32
CA ASP A 20 -4.83 7.25 8.56
C ASP A 20 -3.82 6.82 7.50
N ILE A 21 -3.80 7.59 6.42
CA ILE A 21 -2.81 7.58 5.36
C ILE A 21 -1.94 8.81 5.60
N ALA A 22 -0.67 8.62 5.97
CA ALA A 22 0.31 9.69 6.06
C ALA A 22 1.03 9.82 4.71
N ILE A 23 1.07 11.03 4.16
CA ILE A 23 1.68 11.29 2.84
C ILE A 23 2.76 12.34 3.03
N VAL A 24 4.01 11.94 2.74
CA VAL A 24 5.24 12.70 2.99
C VAL A 24 6.14 12.65 1.75
N SER A 25 7.27 13.34 1.81
CA SER A 25 8.34 13.32 0.80
C SER A 25 9.68 13.29 1.53
N ASP A 26 10.57 12.40 1.08
CA ASP A 26 11.92 12.13 1.64
C ASP A 26 11.93 11.95 3.16
N ALA A 27 11.03 11.09 3.66
CA ALA A 27 10.81 10.89 5.08
C ALA A 27 10.54 9.43 5.47
N LEU A 28 10.99 8.44 4.68
CA LEU A 28 10.92 7.01 5.06
C LEU A 28 11.44 6.72 6.48
N SER A 29 12.40 7.49 7.00
CA SER A 29 12.89 7.35 8.38
C SER A 29 11.83 7.64 9.45
N ALA A 30 10.76 8.37 9.11
CA ALA A 30 9.65 8.68 10.01
C ALA A 30 8.64 7.52 10.15
N VAL A 31 8.79 6.43 9.39
CA VAL A 31 7.87 5.27 9.41
C VAL A 31 7.71 4.67 10.81
N ALA A 32 8.78 4.61 11.59
CA ALA A 32 8.76 4.05 12.93
C ALA A 32 7.91 4.90 13.90
N ALA A 33 8.08 6.22 13.85
CA ALA A 33 7.30 7.15 14.66
C ALA A 33 5.81 7.11 14.29
N GLU A 34 5.49 6.97 13.01
CA GLU A 34 4.10 6.82 12.55
C GLU A 34 3.49 5.48 12.97
N LEU A 35 4.26 4.38 12.86
CA LEU A 35 3.85 3.08 13.35
C LEU A 35 3.50 3.12 14.84
N GLU A 36 4.37 3.69 15.67
CA GLU A 36 4.15 3.82 17.11
C GLU A 36 2.86 4.60 17.39
N ARG A 37 2.67 5.75 16.72
CA ARG A 37 1.47 6.59 16.83
C ARG A 37 0.18 5.87 16.42
N TRP A 38 0.24 5.00 15.41
CA TRP A 38 -0.92 4.19 15.01
C TRP A 38 -1.24 3.09 16.02
N LEU A 39 -0.22 2.42 16.56
CA LEU A 39 -0.38 1.38 17.56
C LEU A 39 -0.96 1.91 18.88
N GLU A 40 -0.69 3.16 19.26
CA GLU A 40 -1.28 3.78 20.45
C GLU A 40 -2.81 3.85 20.41
N ARG A 41 -3.39 3.86 19.20
CA ARG A 41 -4.83 3.91 18.97
C ARG A 41 -5.49 2.55 19.03
N LEU A 42 -4.71 1.47 18.94
CA LEU A 42 -5.25 0.14 19.11
C LEU A 42 -5.64 -0.06 20.57
N THR A 43 -6.80 -0.67 20.79
CA THR A 43 -7.33 -0.99 22.13
C THR A 43 -6.44 -1.95 22.92
N TYR A 44 -5.43 -2.53 22.28
CA TYR A 44 -4.50 -3.46 22.87
C TYR A 44 -3.07 -3.07 22.52
N ARG A 45 -2.27 -2.81 23.55
CA ARG A 45 -0.88 -2.35 23.42
C ARG A 45 0.05 -3.56 23.20
N PRO A 46 0.89 -3.55 22.15
CA PRO A 46 2.05 -4.43 22.06
C PRO A 46 2.96 -4.29 23.29
N HIS A 47 3.76 -5.32 23.55
CA HIS A 47 4.81 -5.29 24.58
C HIS A 47 5.74 -4.06 24.45
N ARG A 48 6.45 -3.70 25.53
CA ARG A 48 7.40 -2.56 25.59
C ARG A 48 8.46 -2.52 24.46
N VAL A 49 8.75 -3.66 23.83
CA VAL A 49 9.61 -3.76 22.64
C VAL A 49 8.79 -4.43 21.55
N GLY A 50 8.44 -3.67 20.51
CA GLY A 50 7.70 -4.18 19.36
C GLY A 50 8.55 -5.10 18.49
N SER A 51 7.90 -6.03 17.78
CA SER A 51 8.55 -6.81 16.73
C SER A 51 7.88 -6.57 15.39
N ALA A 52 8.68 -6.49 14.33
CA ALA A 52 8.20 -6.22 12.99
C ALA A 52 8.86 -7.13 11.96
N LEU A 53 8.10 -7.55 10.95
CA LEU A 53 8.63 -8.18 9.74
C LEU A 53 8.36 -7.26 8.56
N VAL A 54 9.42 -6.71 7.97
CA VAL A 54 9.33 -6.00 6.69
C VAL A 54 9.25 -7.03 5.57
N VAL A 55 8.19 -6.95 4.76
CA VAL A 55 7.99 -7.78 3.58
C VAL A 55 8.09 -6.89 2.34
N THR A 56 8.91 -7.29 1.38
CA THR A 56 9.20 -6.54 0.14
C THR A 56 9.38 -7.51 -1.04
N ASP A 57 9.61 -6.98 -2.24
CA ASP A 57 10.22 -7.71 -3.35
C ASP A 57 11.70 -7.32 -3.54
N HIS A 58 12.42 -8.04 -4.41
CA HIS A 58 13.84 -7.81 -4.68
C HIS A 58 14.16 -6.46 -5.35
N ASN A 59 13.25 -5.87 -6.14
CA ASN A 59 13.46 -4.57 -6.78
C ASN A 59 13.36 -3.42 -5.77
N VAL A 60 12.52 -3.58 -4.75
CA VAL A 60 12.26 -2.55 -3.71
C VAL A 60 13.18 -2.70 -2.50
N ARG A 61 13.83 -3.87 -2.34
CA ARG A 61 14.63 -4.20 -1.16
C ARG A 61 15.69 -3.14 -0.84
N GLU A 62 16.67 -2.97 -1.72
CA GLU A 62 17.80 -2.06 -1.50
C GLU A 62 17.39 -0.58 -1.55
N PRO A 63 16.56 -0.12 -2.50
CA PRO A 63 16.20 1.30 -2.57
C PRO A 63 15.42 1.80 -1.34
N HIS A 64 14.52 0.98 -0.78
CA HIS A 64 13.52 1.45 0.18
C HIS A 64 13.37 0.56 1.42
N ALA A 65 13.22 -0.76 1.26
CA ALA A 65 12.84 -1.63 2.37
C ALA A 65 13.92 -1.76 3.45
N VAL A 66 15.20 -1.73 3.06
CA VAL A 66 16.34 -1.69 4.00
C VAL A 66 16.24 -0.44 4.88
N ARG A 67 15.98 0.74 4.31
CA ARG A 67 15.82 2.00 5.06
C ARG A 67 14.66 1.93 6.05
N VAL A 68 13.53 1.32 5.66
CA VAL A 68 12.37 1.09 6.55
C VAL A 68 12.74 0.18 7.72
N CYS A 69 13.43 -0.93 7.44
CA CYS A 69 13.89 -1.87 8.47
C CYS A 69 14.90 -1.23 9.44
N GLU A 70 15.84 -0.45 8.93
CA GLU A 70 16.80 0.31 9.74
C GLU A 70 16.13 1.36 10.61
N ALA A 71 15.16 2.12 10.08
CA ALA A 71 14.39 3.10 10.85
C ALA A 71 13.67 2.44 12.04
N LEU A 72 13.05 1.27 11.83
CA LEU A 72 12.42 0.51 12.89
C LEU A 72 13.44 0.02 13.93
N ARG A 73 14.59 -0.52 13.50
CA ARG A 73 15.66 -0.96 14.41
C ARG A 73 16.23 0.20 15.24
N GLN A 74 16.41 1.37 14.64
CA GLN A 74 16.87 2.58 15.33
C GLN A 74 15.88 3.07 16.38
N ALA A 75 14.57 2.86 16.15
CA ALA A 75 13.52 3.10 17.14
C ALA A 75 13.41 1.99 18.21
N GLY A 76 14.29 0.99 18.20
CA GLY A 76 14.35 -0.08 19.20
C GLY A 76 13.47 -1.29 18.89
N TRP A 77 12.90 -1.40 17.69
CA TRP A 77 12.11 -2.56 17.29
C TRP A 77 12.99 -3.77 16.95
N ARG A 78 12.54 -4.97 17.34
CA ARG A 78 13.08 -6.21 16.78
C ARG A 78 12.52 -6.38 15.35
N CYS A 79 13.28 -5.92 14.36
CA CYS A 79 12.86 -5.94 12.97
C CYS A 79 13.66 -6.93 12.12
N GLU A 80 12.97 -7.80 11.40
CA GLU A 80 13.52 -8.65 10.34
C GLU A 80 13.00 -8.21 8.96
N LEU A 81 13.67 -8.65 7.90
CA LEU A 81 13.29 -8.32 6.52
C LEU A 81 13.32 -9.58 5.64
N THR A 82 12.23 -9.82 4.92
CA THR A 82 12.10 -10.89 3.93
C THR A 82 11.70 -10.34 2.56
N SER A 83 12.09 -11.04 1.50
CA SER A 83 11.82 -10.62 0.12
C SER A 83 11.15 -11.74 -0.68
N LEU A 84 10.21 -11.35 -1.53
CA LEU A 84 9.64 -12.16 -2.60
C LEU A 84 10.38 -11.89 -3.92
N ASP A 85 10.22 -12.80 -4.87
CA ASP A 85 10.54 -12.50 -6.26
C ASP A 85 9.64 -11.37 -6.78
N PRO A 86 10.13 -10.49 -7.68
CA PRO A 86 9.30 -9.45 -8.26
C PRO A 86 8.29 -10.02 -9.25
N GLY A 87 7.14 -9.35 -9.40
CA GLY A 87 6.10 -9.67 -10.38
C GLY A 87 4.87 -10.38 -9.81
N GLU A 88 3.80 -10.40 -10.59
CA GLU A 88 2.47 -10.90 -10.18
C GLU A 88 2.46 -12.42 -9.88
N GLN A 89 3.42 -13.19 -10.42
CA GLN A 89 3.55 -14.63 -10.15
C GLN A 89 3.87 -14.93 -8.68
N SER A 90 4.54 -13.99 -7.99
CA SER A 90 4.87 -14.08 -6.57
C SER A 90 3.64 -13.89 -5.66
N LYS A 91 2.50 -13.53 -6.24
CA LYS A 91 1.23 -13.44 -5.54
C LYS A 91 0.49 -14.77 -5.58
N SER A 92 1.10 -15.82 -5.04
CA SER A 92 0.51 -17.16 -4.94
C SER A 92 0.73 -17.76 -3.55
N LEU A 93 -0.13 -18.71 -3.14
CA LEU A 93 0.01 -19.38 -1.83
C LEU A 93 1.40 -20.00 -1.63
N GLN A 94 1.97 -20.57 -2.69
CA GLN A 94 3.31 -21.16 -2.65
C GLN A 94 4.38 -20.09 -2.45
N ALA A 95 4.32 -19.00 -3.22
CA ALA A 95 5.32 -17.93 -3.18
C ALA A 95 5.32 -17.14 -1.86
N ILE A 96 4.17 -17.03 -1.18
CA ILE A 96 4.09 -16.34 0.13
C ILE A 96 4.45 -17.23 1.33
N THR A 97 4.60 -18.55 1.14
CA THR A 97 4.93 -19.50 2.22
C THR A 97 6.18 -19.07 3.02
N PRO A 98 7.29 -18.62 2.40
CA PRO A 98 8.47 -18.14 3.10
C PRO A 98 8.22 -16.95 4.06
N ILE A 99 7.15 -16.17 3.86
CA ILE A 99 6.79 -15.10 4.79
C ILE A 99 6.28 -15.70 6.11
N TYR A 100 5.46 -16.77 6.04
CA TYR A 100 5.04 -17.50 7.23
C TYR A 100 6.22 -18.16 7.94
N ASP A 101 7.16 -18.73 7.20
CA ASP A 101 8.37 -19.34 7.76
C ASP A 101 9.21 -18.30 8.51
N ALA A 102 9.37 -17.10 7.94
CA ALA A 102 10.05 -15.99 8.61
C ALA A 102 9.36 -15.58 9.92
N LEU A 103 8.03 -15.48 9.92
CA LEU A 103 7.25 -15.18 11.13
C LEU A 103 7.43 -16.26 12.22
N VAL A 104 7.41 -17.55 11.83
CA VAL A 104 7.66 -18.66 12.76
C VAL A 104 9.08 -18.63 13.30
N ALA A 105 10.08 -18.42 12.44
CA ALA A 105 11.49 -18.39 12.82
C ALA A 105 11.81 -17.26 13.80
N MET A 106 11.22 -16.07 13.60
CA MET A 106 11.40 -14.94 14.53
C MET A 106 10.56 -15.07 15.81
N LYS A 107 9.78 -16.16 15.97
CA LYS A 107 8.82 -16.35 17.06
C LYS A 107 7.87 -15.16 17.14
N ALA A 108 7.26 -14.82 16.01
CA ALA A 108 6.25 -13.78 15.95
C ALA A 108 5.05 -14.16 16.82
N ASP A 109 4.47 -13.16 17.47
CA ASP A 109 3.25 -13.30 18.25
C ASP A 109 2.14 -12.44 17.63
N ARG A 110 0.98 -12.39 18.28
CA ARG A 110 -0.19 -11.63 17.79
C ARG A 110 0.00 -10.10 17.79
N HIS A 111 1.11 -9.59 18.33
CA HIS A 111 1.47 -8.17 18.31
C HIS A 111 2.58 -7.86 17.29
N THR A 112 3.19 -8.88 16.69
CA THR A 112 4.16 -8.66 15.61
C THR A 112 3.48 -7.91 14.47
N VAL A 113 4.11 -6.83 14.02
CA VAL A 113 3.60 -6.00 12.92
C VAL A 113 4.20 -6.47 11.61
N ILE A 114 3.36 -6.71 10.60
CA ILE A 114 3.85 -6.90 9.23
C ILE A 114 3.91 -5.53 8.55
N VAL A 115 5.06 -5.18 7.98
CA VAL A 115 5.27 -3.91 7.27
C VAL A 115 5.47 -4.22 5.79
N ALA A 116 4.41 -4.04 5.00
CA ALA A 116 4.41 -4.32 3.57
C ALA A 116 5.03 -3.14 2.80
N THR A 117 6.28 -3.26 2.39
CA THR A 117 7.03 -2.21 1.68
C THR A 117 7.23 -2.61 0.22
N GLY A 118 6.44 -2.04 -0.70
CA GLY A 118 6.45 -2.50 -2.09
C GLY A 118 5.28 -1.97 -2.93
N GLY A 119 5.12 -2.53 -4.13
CA GLY A 119 3.96 -2.29 -4.98
C GLY A 119 2.70 -3.05 -4.52
N GLY A 120 1.68 -3.08 -5.38
CA GLY A 120 0.40 -3.74 -5.08
C GLY A 120 0.52 -5.23 -4.80
N VAL A 121 1.41 -5.93 -5.51
CA VAL A 121 1.72 -7.36 -5.30
C VAL A 121 2.14 -7.64 -3.85
N VAL A 122 3.12 -6.88 -3.35
CA VAL A 122 3.63 -7.00 -1.97
C VAL A 122 2.54 -6.62 -0.96
N GLY A 123 1.80 -5.54 -1.21
CA GLY A 123 0.71 -5.08 -0.35
C GLY A 123 -0.38 -6.15 -0.17
N ASP A 124 -0.84 -6.75 -1.26
CA ASP A 124 -1.83 -7.83 -1.26
C ASP A 124 -1.31 -9.08 -0.55
N ALA A 125 -0.11 -9.54 -0.92
CA ALA A 125 0.49 -10.76 -0.38
C ALA A 125 0.77 -10.65 1.12
N ALA A 126 1.45 -9.58 1.55
CA ALA A 126 1.78 -9.34 2.95
C ALA A 126 0.53 -9.06 3.80
N GLY A 127 -0.45 -8.33 3.23
CA GLY A 127 -1.74 -8.11 3.88
C GLY A 127 -2.54 -9.40 4.06
N PHE A 128 -2.49 -10.31 3.08
CA PHE A 128 -3.14 -11.62 3.20
C PHE A 128 -2.46 -12.47 4.28
N VAL A 129 -1.12 -12.50 4.33
CA VAL A 129 -0.38 -13.15 5.43
C VAL A 129 -0.75 -12.54 6.79
N ALA A 130 -0.90 -11.22 6.87
CA ALA A 130 -1.31 -10.55 8.09
C ALA A 130 -2.72 -10.96 8.55
N ALA A 131 -3.65 -11.12 7.60
CA ALA A 131 -5.02 -11.54 7.89
C ALA A 131 -5.11 -12.98 8.42
N THR A 132 -4.20 -13.85 8.01
CA THR A 132 -4.28 -15.30 8.28
C THR A 132 -3.32 -15.77 9.37
N TYR A 133 -2.16 -15.13 9.54
CA TYR A 133 -1.18 -15.53 10.55
C TYR A 133 -1.75 -15.31 11.95
N THR A 134 -1.79 -16.38 12.76
CA THR A 134 -2.46 -16.40 14.06
C THR A 134 -3.92 -15.90 14.05
N ARG A 135 -4.58 -15.96 12.87
CA ARG A 135 -5.92 -15.42 12.58
C ARG A 135 -6.02 -13.89 12.64
N GLY A 136 -4.90 -13.19 12.43
CA GLY A 136 -4.85 -11.74 12.35
C GLY A 136 -3.71 -11.15 13.19
N VAL A 137 -2.83 -10.39 12.55
CA VAL A 137 -1.82 -9.54 13.17
C VAL A 137 -1.86 -8.13 12.58
N PRO A 138 -1.48 -7.08 13.34
CA PRO A 138 -1.44 -5.72 12.81
C PRO A 138 -0.53 -5.64 11.58
N TYR A 139 -0.91 -4.84 10.58
CA TYR A 139 -0.05 -4.59 9.43
C TYR A 139 -0.11 -3.14 8.94
N LEU A 140 1.02 -2.66 8.45
CA LEU A 140 1.26 -1.33 7.90
C LEU A 140 1.60 -1.46 6.42
N GLN A 141 1.02 -0.61 5.58
CA GLN A 141 1.44 -0.46 4.19
C GLN A 141 2.44 0.69 4.02
N VAL A 142 3.50 0.44 3.25
CA VAL A 142 4.48 1.42 2.78
C VAL A 142 4.56 1.30 1.25
N PRO A 143 3.56 1.81 0.51
CA PRO A 143 3.46 1.59 -0.93
C PRO A 143 4.53 2.37 -1.71
N THR A 144 5.23 1.71 -2.63
CA THR A 144 6.37 2.29 -3.37
C THR A 144 6.13 2.46 -4.87
N SER A 145 4.96 2.04 -5.38
CA SER A 145 4.51 2.35 -6.74
C SER A 145 3.36 3.35 -6.73
N LEU A 146 3.22 4.17 -7.78
CA LEU A 146 2.15 5.16 -7.85
C LEU A 146 0.77 4.46 -7.80
N LEU A 147 0.62 3.35 -8.53
CA LEU A 147 -0.58 2.52 -8.50
C LEU A 147 -0.94 2.07 -7.07
N ALA A 148 0.03 1.61 -6.29
CA ALA A 148 -0.22 1.21 -4.92
C ALA A 148 -0.55 2.40 -4.01
N GLN A 149 0.11 3.54 -4.21
CA GLN A 149 -0.11 4.76 -3.43
C GLN A 149 -1.52 5.33 -3.63
N VAL A 150 -2.05 5.31 -4.85
CA VAL A 150 -3.36 5.91 -5.17
C VAL A 150 -4.52 4.94 -5.13
N ASP A 151 -4.24 3.63 -5.24
CA ASP A 151 -5.26 2.61 -5.36
C ASP A 151 -5.07 1.47 -4.34
N SER A 152 -4.20 0.50 -4.59
CA SER A 152 -4.25 -0.79 -3.87
C SER A 152 -4.00 -0.70 -2.36
N SER A 153 -3.34 0.36 -1.87
CA SER A 153 -3.12 0.55 -0.43
C SER A 153 -4.36 0.97 0.36
N VAL A 154 -5.46 1.34 -0.30
CA VAL A 154 -6.71 1.79 0.34
C VAL A 154 -7.85 0.81 0.06
N GLY A 155 -8.57 0.43 1.11
CA GLY A 155 -9.81 -0.34 1.02
C GLY A 155 -9.72 -1.83 1.37
N GLY A 156 -8.60 -2.27 1.94
CA GLY A 156 -8.48 -3.51 2.71
C GLY A 156 -8.65 -4.81 1.93
N LYS A 157 -8.68 -4.78 0.60
CA LYS A 157 -8.62 -6.01 -0.19
C LYS A 157 -7.20 -6.53 -0.18
N VAL A 158 -7.03 -7.76 0.29
CA VAL A 158 -5.73 -8.45 0.30
C VAL A 158 -5.95 -9.85 -0.24
N ALA A 159 -5.07 -10.30 -1.14
CA ALA A 159 -5.30 -11.55 -1.84
C ALA A 159 -4.03 -12.21 -2.38
N VAL A 160 -4.16 -13.48 -2.70
CA VAL A 160 -3.27 -14.21 -3.60
C VAL A 160 -4.04 -14.80 -4.77
N ASN A 161 -3.32 -15.02 -5.86
CA ASN A 161 -3.83 -15.63 -7.07
C ASN A 161 -3.96 -17.14 -6.89
N HIS A 162 -5.00 -17.69 -7.51
CA HIS A 162 -5.09 -19.10 -7.84
C HIS A 162 -4.60 -19.28 -9.29
N PRO A 163 -4.02 -20.44 -9.68
CA PRO A 163 -3.59 -20.68 -11.07
C PRO A 163 -4.68 -20.50 -12.14
N ARG A 164 -5.95 -20.39 -11.74
CA ARG A 164 -7.11 -20.22 -12.63
C ARG A 164 -7.78 -18.84 -12.52
N ALA A 165 -7.38 -18.00 -11.57
CA ALA A 165 -8.02 -16.71 -11.34
C ALA A 165 -7.16 -15.77 -10.49
N LYS A 166 -7.02 -14.51 -10.94
CA LYS A 166 -6.40 -13.44 -10.16
C LYS A 166 -7.26 -13.08 -8.94
N ASN A 167 -6.63 -12.76 -7.81
CA ASN A 167 -7.25 -12.26 -6.57
C ASN A 167 -8.37 -13.14 -5.97
N LEU A 168 -8.43 -14.43 -6.33
CA LEU A 168 -9.53 -15.30 -5.94
C LEU A 168 -9.50 -15.66 -4.45
N ILE A 169 -8.31 -15.78 -3.86
CA ILE A 169 -8.13 -16.24 -2.48
C ILE A 169 -7.69 -15.04 -1.65
N GLY A 170 -8.56 -14.52 -0.80
CA GLY A 170 -8.28 -13.26 -0.11
C GLY A 170 -9.13 -13.02 1.13
N ALA A 171 -8.94 -11.83 1.70
CA ALA A 171 -9.71 -11.32 2.82
C ALA A 171 -9.96 -9.81 2.66
N PHE A 172 -10.96 -9.31 3.37
CA PHE A 172 -11.07 -7.88 3.68
C PHE A 172 -10.37 -7.64 5.02
N TYR A 173 -9.16 -7.10 4.99
CA TYR A 173 -8.31 -6.85 6.16
C TYR A 173 -7.71 -5.45 6.08
N GLN A 174 -8.04 -4.58 7.04
CA GLN A 174 -7.62 -3.18 7.01
C GLN A 174 -6.24 -3.00 7.65
N PRO A 175 -5.36 -2.14 7.10
CA PRO A 175 -4.10 -1.81 7.74
C PRO A 175 -4.34 -0.94 8.98
N ILE A 176 -3.36 -0.90 9.88
CA ILE A 176 -3.38 0.05 11.01
C ILE A 176 -3.01 1.47 10.58
N GLY A 177 -2.41 1.60 9.39
CA GLY A 177 -2.03 2.85 8.74
C GLY A 177 -1.43 2.60 7.36
N VAL A 178 -1.31 3.66 6.57
CA VAL A 178 -0.60 3.64 5.28
C VAL A 178 0.40 4.78 5.30
N PHE A 179 1.68 4.49 5.06
CA PHE A 179 2.76 5.47 5.04
C PHE A 179 3.27 5.64 3.61
N ILE A 180 2.90 6.74 2.97
CA ILE A 180 3.27 7.07 1.60
C ILE A 180 4.39 8.09 1.61
N ASP A 181 5.57 7.70 1.13
CA ASP A 181 6.64 8.64 0.79
C ASP A 181 6.70 8.76 -0.74
N THR A 182 6.37 9.94 -1.27
CA THR A 182 6.33 10.13 -2.72
C THR A 182 7.71 10.02 -3.37
N ASP A 183 8.79 10.17 -2.62
CA ASP A 183 10.15 10.08 -3.16
C ASP A 183 10.54 8.64 -3.51
N THR A 184 9.81 7.63 -3.00
CA THR A 184 10.00 6.25 -3.45
C THR A 184 9.74 6.10 -4.93
N LEU A 185 8.87 6.98 -5.49
CA LEU A 185 8.58 6.99 -6.90
C LEU A 185 9.80 7.37 -7.73
N ASN A 186 10.83 8.02 -7.21
CA ASN A 186 12.02 8.41 -7.99
C ASN A 186 12.80 7.21 -8.55
N THR A 187 12.69 6.03 -7.93
CA THR A 187 13.31 4.79 -8.43
C THR A 187 12.37 3.91 -9.24
N LEU A 188 11.08 4.30 -9.35
CA LEU A 188 10.08 3.52 -10.08
C LEU A 188 10.32 3.64 -11.60
N PRO A 189 10.32 2.53 -12.36
CA PRO A 189 10.43 2.59 -13.81
C PRO A 189 9.33 3.47 -14.43
N ASP A 190 9.68 4.24 -15.47
CA ASP A 190 8.75 5.16 -16.15
C ASP A 190 7.46 4.49 -16.61
N ARG A 191 7.57 3.23 -17.05
CA ARG A 191 6.44 2.43 -17.49
C ARG A 191 5.45 2.19 -16.34
N GLU A 192 5.93 1.79 -15.18
CA GLU A 192 5.12 1.54 -13.99
C GLU A 192 4.54 2.83 -13.42
N TYR A 193 5.30 3.92 -13.46
CA TYR A 193 4.80 5.25 -13.09
C TYR A 193 3.64 5.68 -13.99
N ARG A 194 3.78 5.52 -15.32
CA ARG A 194 2.70 5.82 -16.28
C ARG A 194 1.49 4.91 -16.11
N SER A 195 1.69 3.64 -15.77
CA SER A 195 0.60 2.72 -15.43
C SER A 195 -0.22 3.27 -14.25
N GLY A 196 0.44 3.69 -13.18
CA GLY A 196 -0.22 4.32 -12.03
C GLY A 196 -0.95 5.64 -12.35
N LEU A 197 -0.45 6.43 -13.30
CA LEU A 197 -1.14 7.64 -13.78
C LEU A 197 -2.50 7.32 -14.44
N GLY A 198 -2.66 6.13 -15.02
CA GLY A 198 -3.94 5.67 -15.56
C GLY A 198 -5.04 5.66 -14.49
N GLU A 199 -4.72 5.15 -13.31
CA GLU A 199 -5.63 5.18 -12.15
C GLU A 199 -5.88 6.58 -11.61
N VAL A 200 -4.86 7.42 -11.58
CA VAL A 200 -5.00 8.84 -11.20
C VAL A 200 -6.02 9.54 -12.11
N VAL A 201 -5.89 9.37 -13.42
CA VAL A 201 -6.82 9.94 -14.41
C VAL A 201 -8.21 9.36 -14.23
N LYS A 202 -8.34 8.05 -13.99
CA LYS A 202 -9.62 7.38 -13.73
C LYS A 202 -10.40 8.13 -12.64
N TYR A 203 -9.78 8.43 -11.49
CA TYR A 203 -10.43 9.16 -10.39
C TYR A 203 -10.98 10.52 -10.81
N GLY A 204 -10.22 11.30 -11.58
CA GLY A 204 -10.70 12.57 -12.11
C GLY A 204 -11.93 12.40 -13.01
N VAL A 205 -11.90 11.42 -13.89
CA VAL A 205 -13.01 11.16 -14.85
C VAL A 205 -14.29 10.71 -14.13
N ILE A 206 -14.18 9.83 -13.13
CA ILE A 206 -15.37 9.18 -12.56
C ILE A 206 -15.95 9.88 -11.34
N GLN A 207 -15.16 10.70 -10.64
CA GLN A 207 -15.53 11.22 -9.32
C GLN A 207 -15.17 12.69 -9.09
N ASP A 208 -14.23 13.28 -9.86
CA ASP A 208 -13.71 14.60 -9.53
C ASP A 208 -13.23 15.42 -10.73
N ALA A 209 -14.11 16.28 -11.24
CA ALA A 209 -13.82 17.18 -12.36
C ALA A 209 -12.72 18.21 -12.02
N GLU A 210 -12.58 18.63 -10.76
CA GLU A 210 -11.53 19.57 -10.35
C GLU A 210 -10.17 18.89 -10.36
N LEU A 211 -10.09 17.64 -9.87
CA LEU A 211 -8.87 16.83 -10.02
C LEU A 211 -8.53 16.64 -11.50
N PHE A 212 -9.50 16.33 -12.35
CA PHE A 212 -9.25 16.14 -13.78
C PHE A 212 -8.63 17.40 -14.42
N ALA A 213 -9.24 18.57 -14.19
CA ALA A 213 -8.72 19.85 -14.67
C ALA A 213 -7.33 20.18 -14.08
N TYR A 214 -7.09 19.83 -12.81
CA TYR A 214 -5.78 20.00 -12.17
C TYR A 214 -4.71 19.13 -12.84
N LEU A 215 -5.02 17.87 -13.18
CA LEU A 215 -4.10 16.98 -13.88
C LEU A 215 -3.72 17.53 -15.26
N GLU A 216 -4.68 18.11 -16.01
CA GLU A 216 -4.42 18.77 -17.29
C GLU A 216 -3.46 19.96 -17.15
N ALA A 217 -3.64 20.75 -16.09
CA ALA A 217 -2.76 21.90 -15.80
C ALA A 217 -1.35 21.49 -15.34
N GLN A 218 -1.19 20.30 -14.74
CA GLN A 218 0.05 19.85 -14.10
C GLN A 218 0.82 18.78 -14.88
N VAL A 219 0.49 18.51 -16.14
CA VAL A 219 1.11 17.46 -16.97
C VAL A 219 2.65 17.47 -16.89
N GLU A 220 3.27 18.64 -17.03
CA GLU A 220 4.73 18.76 -17.03
C GLU A 220 5.35 18.56 -15.64
N ALA A 221 4.66 18.95 -14.58
CA ALA A 221 5.09 18.69 -13.21
C ALA A 221 4.96 17.19 -12.87
N LEU A 222 3.88 16.54 -13.29
CA LEU A 222 3.68 15.10 -13.15
C LEU A 222 4.72 14.29 -13.92
N LYS A 223 5.08 14.69 -15.15
CA LYS A 223 6.16 14.04 -15.90
C LYS A 223 7.50 14.12 -15.19
N ARG A 224 7.78 15.24 -14.50
CA ARG A 224 9.00 15.45 -13.72
C ARG A 224 8.91 14.92 -12.29
N ARG A 225 7.81 14.26 -11.91
CA ARG A 225 7.58 13.72 -10.55
C ARG A 225 7.75 14.80 -9.47
N ASP A 226 7.19 15.98 -9.72
CA ASP A 226 7.25 17.09 -8.77
C ASP A 226 6.67 16.67 -7.40
N PRO A 227 7.44 16.77 -6.30
CA PRO A 227 7.01 16.25 -5.00
C PRO A 227 5.73 16.91 -4.44
N ASP A 228 5.52 18.20 -4.68
CA ASP A 228 4.36 18.91 -4.14
C ASP A 228 3.10 18.53 -4.92
N VAL A 229 3.21 18.48 -6.25
CA VAL A 229 2.11 18.03 -7.13
C VAL A 229 1.76 16.57 -6.85
N LEU A 230 2.77 15.70 -6.70
CA LEU A 230 2.53 14.28 -6.42
C LEU A 230 1.84 14.05 -5.09
N ARG A 231 2.30 14.70 -4.01
CA ARG A 231 1.64 14.57 -2.70
C ARG A 231 0.18 15.03 -2.74
N HIS A 232 -0.10 16.14 -3.44
CA HIS A 232 -1.46 16.61 -3.62
C HIS A 232 -2.34 15.59 -4.37
N VAL A 233 -1.86 15.11 -5.52
CA VAL A 233 -2.58 14.13 -6.36
C VAL A 233 -2.83 12.83 -5.62
N VAL A 234 -1.80 12.28 -4.96
CA VAL A 234 -1.93 11.06 -4.17
C VAL A 234 -2.95 11.26 -3.04
N ALA A 235 -2.87 12.37 -2.29
CA ALA A 235 -3.83 12.65 -1.22
C ALA A 235 -5.27 12.73 -1.73
N ARG A 236 -5.48 13.36 -2.90
CA ARG A 236 -6.80 13.48 -3.48
C ARG A 236 -7.34 12.12 -3.94
N CYS A 237 -6.54 11.32 -4.65
CA CYS A 237 -6.94 9.97 -5.04
C CYS A 237 -7.25 9.07 -3.83
N CYS A 238 -6.42 9.10 -2.79
CA CYS A 238 -6.68 8.37 -1.55
C CYS A 238 -8.01 8.78 -0.91
N ARG A 239 -8.34 10.08 -0.89
CA ARG A 239 -9.62 10.55 -0.33
C ARG A 239 -10.81 10.08 -1.16
N LEU A 240 -10.74 10.21 -2.49
CA LEU A 240 -11.80 9.73 -3.40
C LEU A 240 -12.03 8.22 -3.24
N LYS A 241 -10.95 7.42 -3.17
CA LYS A 241 -11.07 5.99 -2.91
C LYS A 241 -11.64 5.70 -1.51
N ALA A 242 -11.22 6.45 -0.49
CA ALA A 242 -11.76 6.33 0.85
C ALA A 242 -13.26 6.62 0.89
N ASP A 243 -13.75 7.67 0.22
CA ASP A 243 -15.18 8.02 0.15
C ASP A 243 -16.03 6.83 -0.31
N VAL A 244 -15.56 6.09 -1.33
CA VAL A 244 -16.25 4.90 -1.85
C VAL A 244 -16.15 3.71 -0.89
N VAL A 245 -14.96 3.49 -0.30
CA VAL A 245 -14.71 2.39 0.65
C VAL A 245 -15.53 2.54 1.93
N GLU A 246 -15.66 3.75 2.46
CA GLU A 246 -16.41 4.04 3.69
C GLU A 246 -17.91 3.72 3.52
N GLN A 247 -18.42 3.82 2.29
CA GLN A 247 -19.80 3.52 1.94
C GLN A 247 -20.04 2.05 1.56
N ASP A 248 -19.04 1.37 0.99
CA ASP A 248 -19.18 -0.02 0.51
C ASP A 248 -17.89 -0.85 0.65
N GLU A 249 -17.40 -0.96 1.89
CA GLU A 249 -16.14 -1.64 2.20
C GLU A 249 -16.07 -3.06 1.61
N PHE A 250 -17.18 -3.80 1.74
CA PHE A 250 -17.28 -5.23 1.37
C PHE A 250 -17.90 -5.48 0.00
N GLU A 251 -18.13 -4.44 -0.82
CA GLU A 251 -18.71 -4.54 -2.17
C GLU A 251 -20.09 -5.22 -2.22
N ARG A 252 -20.91 -4.97 -1.20
CA ARG A 252 -22.23 -5.59 -1.07
C ARG A 252 -23.32 -4.75 -1.70
N THR A 253 -23.12 -3.44 -1.80
CA THR A 253 -24.11 -2.52 -2.37
C THR A 253 -23.93 -2.35 -3.88
N GLY A 254 -22.73 -2.64 -4.38
CA GLY A 254 -22.35 -2.43 -5.78
C GLY A 254 -21.78 -1.04 -6.06
N LEU A 255 -21.82 -0.10 -5.10
CA LEU A 255 -21.25 1.24 -5.25
C LEU A 255 -19.78 1.20 -5.66
N ARG A 256 -19.00 0.30 -5.04
CA ARG A 256 -17.55 0.20 -5.30
C ARG A 256 -17.19 -0.23 -6.73
N SER A 257 -18.16 -0.73 -7.50
CA SER A 257 -17.98 -1.05 -8.93
C SER A 257 -17.65 0.16 -9.80
N ILE A 258 -17.95 1.38 -9.35
CA ILE A 258 -17.56 2.62 -10.05
C ILE A 258 -16.04 2.69 -10.27
N LEU A 259 -15.26 2.10 -9.36
CA LEU A 259 -13.79 2.05 -9.44
C LEU A 259 -13.29 1.14 -10.57
N ASN A 260 -14.15 0.31 -11.16
CA ASN A 260 -13.82 -0.58 -12.28
C ASN A 260 -14.00 0.11 -13.65
N TYR A 261 -14.18 1.43 -13.71
CA TYR A 261 -14.24 2.16 -14.97
C TYR A 261 -13.02 1.82 -15.85
N GLY A 262 -13.28 1.48 -17.11
CA GLY A 262 -12.25 1.03 -18.08
C GLY A 262 -11.78 -0.42 -17.91
N HIS A 263 -11.92 -1.03 -16.73
CA HIS A 263 -11.31 -2.34 -16.43
C HIS A 263 -11.91 -3.49 -17.22
N THR A 264 -13.20 -3.45 -17.57
CA THR A 264 -13.82 -4.48 -18.42
C THR A 264 -13.10 -4.60 -19.77
N PHE A 265 -12.69 -3.47 -20.35
CA PHE A 265 -11.93 -3.46 -21.60
C PHE A 265 -10.46 -3.80 -21.36
N ALA A 266 -9.84 -3.23 -20.33
CA ALA A 266 -8.43 -3.47 -20.00
C ALA A 266 -8.15 -4.96 -19.76
N HIS A 267 -8.97 -5.63 -18.93
CA HIS A 267 -8.81 -7.07 -18.68
C HIS A 267 -8.92 -7.92 -19.94
N ALA A 268 -9.78 -7.53 -20.90
CA ALA A 268 -9.87 -8.22 -22.18
C ALA A 268 -8.59 -8.03 -23.01
N PHE A 269 -8.03 -6.82 -23.04
CA PHE A 269 -6.75 -6.55 -23.71
C PHE A 269 -5.59 -7.30 -23.05
N GLU A 270 -5.47 -7.29 -21.72
CA GLU A 270 -4.44 -8.03 -20.97
C GLU A 270 -4.51 -9.54 -21.29
N ALA A 271 -5.71 -10.12 -21.24
CA ALA A 271 -5.90 -11.54 -21.52
C ALA A 271 -5.56 -11.92 -22.97
N LEU A 272 -5.93 -11.07 -23.94
CA LEU A 272 -5.67 -11.32 -25.36
C LEU A 272 -4.21 -11.08 -25.76
N SER A 273 -3.53 -10.16 -25.08
CA SER A 273 -2.12 -9.83 -25.35
C SER A 273 -1.14 -10.76 -24.65
N GLN A 274 -1.61 -11.68 -23.79
CA GLN A 274 -0.76 -12.50 -22.91
C GLN A 274 0.24 -11.63 -22.14
N TYR A 275 -0.24 -10.47 -21.71
CA TYR A 275 0.59 -9.50 -21.02
C TYR A 275 0.91 -10.03 -19.62
N ASP A 276 2.15 -10.46 -19.42
CA ASP A 276 2.74 -10.75 -18.11
C ASP A 276 3.55 -9.51 -17.67
N GLU A 277 3.22 -8.98 -16.48
CA GLU A 277 3.94 -7.86 -15.84
C GLU A 277 5.41 -8.18 -15.54
#